data_AF-A0A8T2UCN5-F1
#
_entry.id   AF-A0A8T2UCN5-F1
#
_cell.length_a   1.000
_cell.length_b   1.000
_cell.length_c   1.000
_cell.angle_alpha   90.00
_cell.angle_beta   90.00
_cell.angle_gamma   90.00
#
_symmetry.space_group_name_H-M   'P 1'
#
loop_
_entity.id
_entity.type
_entity.pdbx_description
1 polymer ?
#
loop_
_entity_poly.entity_id
_entity_poly.type
_entity_poly.pdbx_seq_one_letter_code
_entity_poly.pdbx_strand_id
1 'polypeptide(L)'
;MEKLNSINALVILDEVDDDGHLDALYYPLRSSLGPKSIVIITTRDRKILYWAKSTKNFDVEGLNEEMSKWLFYWHAFMKPNPPVEVEEVSEKVIEACNGLPLALKVVGSHLYSKSEKSFWEESFKYLQRNKKKIFDVLRMSFDGLDHDEKEAFLDICCFLIDENEDLACKVLEDCYGMGRKHLDELENKCLITTYIGEHDGVRRIRVHDQLRDMGRYIILKERRDRAWDEETVNEIFQVSDICYP
;
A
#
# COMPACT_ATOMS: atom_id res chain seq x y z
N MET A 1 5.06 -33.24 -8.15
CA MET A 1 4.30 -32.44 -9.13
C MET A 1 4.26 -33.21 -10.44
N GLU A 2 3.07 -33.46 -10.99
CA GLU A 2 2.95 -33.98 -12.36
C GLU A 2 3.63 -32.99 -13.32
N LYS A 3 4.44 -33.51 -14.25
CA LYS A 3 5.22 -32.71 -15.18
C LYS A 3 4.28 -31.91 -16.09
N LEU A 4 4.25 -30.59 -15.94
CA LEU A 4 3.51 -29.64 -16.82
C LEU A 4 4.15 -29.48 -18.21
N ASN A 5 4.97 -30.46 -18.65
CA ASN A 5 5.95 -30.36 -19.74
C ASN A 5 5.37 -30.04 -21.12
N SER A 6 4.04 -29.98 -21.27
CA SER A 6 3.34 -29.61 -22.50
C SER A 6 2.43 -28.39 -22.36
N ILE A 7 2.31 -27.81 -21.16
CA ILE A 7 1.43 -26.67 -20.88
C ILE A 7 2.23 -25.38 -21.01
N ASN A 8 1.79 -24.50 -21.91
CA ASN A 8 2.27 -23.14 -21.94
C ASN A 8 1.43 -22.33 -20.94
N ALA A 9 2.08 -21.72 -19.95
CA ALA A 9 1.41 -20.96 -18.90
C ALA A 9 1.99 -19.54 -18.78
N LEU A 10 1.17 -18.62 -18.30
CA LEU A 10 1.62 -17.35 -17.73
C LEU A 10 1.56 -17.49 -16.21
N VAL A 11 2.70 -17.36 -15.54
CA VAL A 11 2.81 -17.45 -14.08
C VAL A 11 3.33 -16.11 -13.54
N ILE A 12 2.68 -15.59 -12.51
CA ILE A 12 3.10 -14.36 -11.83
C ILE A 12 3.53 -14.76 -10.41
N LEU A 13 4.79 -14.55 -10.09
CA LEU A 13 5.35 -14.68 -8.75
C LEU A 13 5.43 -13.28 -8.18
N ASP A 14 4.47 -12.91 -7.34
CA ASP A 14 4.38 -11.58 -6.75
C ASP A 14 5.21 -11.51 -5.45
N GLU A 15 5.87 -10.38 -5.23
CA GLU A 15 6.64 -10.03 -4.02
C GLU A 15 7.70 -11.07 -3.60
N VAL A 16 8.51 -11.56 -4.54
CA VAL A 16 9.64 -12.44 -4.22
C VAL A 16 10.75 -11.65 -3.51
N ASP A 17 11.03 -11.98 -2.26
CA ASP A 17 11.88 -11.23 -1.33
C ASP A 17 13.13 -11.98 -0.83
N ASP A 18 13.20 -13.31 -0.95
CA ASP A 18 14.41 -14.11 -0.63
C ASP A 18 14.74 -15.23 -1.66
N ASP A 19 15.91 -15.85 -1.51
CA ASP A 19 16.39 -16.93 -2.38
C ASP A 19 15.64 -18.26 -2.20
N GLY A 20 15.10 -18.53 -1.01
CA GLY A 20 14.25 -19.68 -0.74
C GLY A 20 12.98 -19.68 -1.60
N HIS A 21 12.38 -18.51 -1.84
CA HIS A 21 11.25 -18.38 -2.76
C HIS A 21 11.61 -18.77 -4.21
N LEU A 22 12.83 -18.45 -4.67
CA LEU A 22 13.30 -18.88 -5.99
C LEU A 22 13.50 -20.40 -6.07
N ASP A 23 14.06 -20.99 -5.01
CA ASP A 23 14.27 -22.44 -4.89
C ASP A 23 12.95 -23.21 -4.85
N ALA A 24 11.97 -22.70 -4.12
CA ALA A 24 10.67 -23.34 -3.97
C ALA A 24 9.77 -23.21 -5.20
N LEU A 25 9.82 -22.07 -5.90
CA LEU A 25 8.86 -21.74 -6.96
C LEU A 25 9.52 -21.62 -8.33
N TYR A 26 10.49 -20.70 -8.49
CA TYR A 26 11.00 -20.33 -9.80
C TYR A 26 11.79 -21.46 -10.49
N TYR A 27 12.77 -22.08 -9.82
CA TYR A 27 13.58 -23.12 -10.45
C TYR A 27 12.78 -24.39 -10.81
N PRO A 28 11.83 -24.87 -9.97
CA PRO A 28 10.93 -25.94 -10.35
C PRO A 28 10.08 -25.60 -11.59
N LEU A 29 9.51 -24.40 -11.66
CA LEU A 29 8.68 -23.95 -12.80
C LEU A 29 9.49 -23.90 -14.10
N ARG A 30 10.72 -23.39 -14.06
CA ARG A 30 11.59 -23.28 -15.24
C ARG A 30 11.83 -24.62 -15.94
N SER A 31 11.92 -25.71 -15.18
CA SER A 31 12.17 -27.06 -15.71
C SER A 31 10.90 -27.83 -16.07
N SER A 32 9.73 -27.35 -15.63
CA SER A 32 8.45 -28.07 -15.72
C SER A 32 7.49 -27.48 -16.75
N LEU A 33 7.66 -26.21 -17.12
CA LEU A 33 6.75 -25.50 -18.03
C LEU A 33 7.07 -25.72 -19.51
N GLY A 34 6.05 -25.60 -20.37
CA GLY A 34 6.20 -25.65 -21.81
C GLY A 34 7.04 -24.47 -22.35
N PRO A 35 7.65 -24.61 -23.54
CA PRO A 35 8.66 -23.68 -24.07
C PRO A 35 8.13 -22.27 -24.42
N LYS A 36 6.81 -22.06 -24.50
CA LYS A 36 6.21 -20.73 -24.73
C LYS A 36 5.68 -20.09 -23.44
N SER A 37 6.00 -20.65 -22.29
CA SER A 37 5.56 -20.11 -21.00
C SER A 37 6.28 -18.83 -20.65
N ILE A 38 5.60 -17.96 -19.90
CA ILE A 38 6.14 -16.71 -19.39
C ILE A 38 6.02 -16.75 -17.87
N VAL A 39 7.12 -16.51 -17.17
CA VAL A 39 7.13 -16.32 -15.72
C VAL A 39 7.51 -14.87 -15.46
N ILE A 40 6.62 -14.12 -14.81
CA ILE A 40 6.85 -12.74 -14.36
C ILE A 40 7.13 -12.80 -12.87
N ILE A 41 8.24 -12.18 -12.45
CA ILE A 41 8.59 -12.04 -11.03
C ILE A 41 8.53 -10.56 -10.71
N THR A 42 7.80 -10.19 -9.67
CA THR A 42 7.90 -8.85 -9.07
C THR A 42 8.75 -8.96 -7.81
N THR A 43 9.67 -8.01 -7.62
CA THR A 43 10.56 -7.97 -6.46
C THR A 43 11.02 -6.55 -6.24
N ARG A 44 11.33 -6.24 -4.98
CA ARG A 44 11.94 -4.97 -4.57
C ARG A 44 13.45 -5.09 -4.37
N ASP A 45 13.96 -6.32 -4.24
CA ASP A 45 15.40 -6.56 -4.09
C ASP A 45 16.03 -6.97 -5.42
N ARG A 46 16.91 -6.11 -5.93
CA ARG A 46 17.66 -6.38 -7.18
C ARG A 46 18.53 -7.64 -7.09
N LYS A 47 18.89 -8.10 -5.89
CA LYS A 47 19.65 -9.36 -5.70
C LYS A 47 18.85 -10.58 -6.15
N ILE A 48 17.53 -10.57 -5.98
CA ILE A 48 16.64 -11.64 -6.49
C ILE A 48 16.80 -11.77 -8.00
N LEU A 49 16.89 -10.66 -8.73
CA LEU A 49 17.13 -10.66 -10.18
C LEU A 49 18.48 -11.28 -10.56
N TYR A 50 19.52 -11.09 -9.74
CA TYR A 50 20.82 -11.72 -9.96
C TYR A 50 20.74 -13.24 -9.78
N TRP A 51 20.04 -13.72 -8.75
CA TRP A 51 19.88 -15.15 -8.48
C TRP A 51 18.93 -15.85 -9.47
N ALA A 52 17.88 -15.15 -9.94
CA ALA A 52 16.92 -15.69 -10.88
C ALA A 52 17.50 -16.02 -12.27
N LYS A 53 18.78 -15.69 -12.57
CA LYS A 53 19.60 -16.12 -13.74
C LYS A 53 18.83 -16.30 -15.07
N SER A 54 19.13 -15.47 -16.07
CA SER A 54 18.50 -15.47 -17.41
C SER A 54 17.12 -14.82 -17.45
N THR A 55 16.83 -13.87 -16.56
CA THR A 55 15.64 -13.01 -16.62
C THR A 55 15.90 -11.76 -17.46
N LYS A 56 14.88 -11.31 -18.20
CA LYS A 56 14.86 -9.96 -18.74
C LYS A 56 14.35 -9.05 -17.63
N ASN A 57 15.19 -8.15 -17.15
CA ASN A 57 14.84 -7.26 -16.05
C ASN A 57 14.12 -6.03 -16.61
N PHE A 58 13.09 -5.59 -15.88
CA PHE A 58 12.34 -4.37 -16.17
C PHE A 58 12.25 -3.58 -14.86
N ASP A 59 12.96 -2.46 -14.81
CA ASP A 59 12.85 -1.53 -13.70
C ASP A 59 11.55 -0.72 -13.92
N VAL A 60 10.61 -0.79 -12.96
CA VAL A 60 9.37 -0.02 -13.02
C VAL A 60 9.68 1.41 -12.60
N GLU A 61 9.56 2.33 -13.55
CA GLU A 61 9.72 3.77 -13.29
C GLU A 61 8.45 4.37 -12.67
N GLY A 62 8.61 5.51 -11.99
CA GLY A 62 7.48 6.32 -11.53
C GLY A 62 6.62 6.81 -12.69
N LEU A 63 5.40 7.24 -12.38
CA LEU A 63 4.51 7.83 -13.37
C LEU A 63 5.11 9.11 -13.93
N ASN A 64 4.95 9.30 -15.24
CA ASN A 64 5.27 10.58 -15.87
C ASN A 64 4.31 11.68 -15.40
N GLU A 65 4.58 12.92 -15.78
CA GLU A 65 3.80 14.09 -15.34
C GLU A 65 2.32 13.97 -15.70
N GLU A 66 2.00 13.55 -16.93
CA GLU A 66 0.62 13.43 -17.42
C GLU A 66 -0.17 12.37 -16.63
N MET A 67 0.42 11.19 -16.45
CA MET A 67 -0.20 10.11 -15.67
C MET A 67 -0.29 10.47 -14.18
N SER A 68 0.68 11.21 -13.65
CA SER A 68 0.67 11.68 -12.26
C SER A 68 -0.47 12.67 -12.03
N LYS A 69 -0.62 13.65 -12.93
CA LYS A 69 -1.74 14.60 -12.93
C LYS A 69 -3.07 13.88 -13.02
N TRP A 70 -3.20 12.98 -13.98
CA TRP A 70 -4.44 12.20 -14.18
C TRP A 70 -4.82 11.42 -12.91
N LEU A 71 -3.87 10.66 -12.35
CA LEU A 71 -4.11 9.85 -11.16
C LEU A 71 -4.47 10.72 -9.95
N PHE A 72 -3.70 11.78 -9.72
CA PHE A 72 -3.93 12.66 -8.58
C PHE A 72 -5.27 13.40 -8.70
N TYR A 73 -5.60 13.97 -9.86
CA TYR A 73 -6.87 14.68 -10.07
C TYR A 73 -8.07 13.76 -10.00
N TRP A 74 -7.92 12.50 -10.44
CA TRP A 74 -8.96 11.50 -10.23
C TRP A 74 -9.27 11.33 -8.74
N HIS A 75 -8.25 11.17 -7.90
CA HIS A 75 -8.41 10.97 -6.46
C HIS A 75 -8.80 12.25 -5.70
N ALA A 76 -8.35 13.43 -6.12
CA ALA A 76 -8.66 14.69 -5.44
C ALA A 76 -9.97 15.35 -5.88
N PHE A 77 -10.39 15.15 -7.14
CA PHE A 77 -11.51 15.88 -7.74
C PHE A 77 -12.55 15.01 -8.43
N MET A 78 -12.26 13.72 -8.67
CA MET A 78 -13.05 12.83 -9.52
C MET A 78 -13.29 13.42 -10.93
N LYS A 79 -12.35 14.25 -11.38
CA LYS A 79 -12.40 15.04 -12.62
C LYS A 79 -11.00 15.11 -13.23
N PRO A 80 -10.89 15.30 -14.55
CA PRO A 80 -9.60 15.35 -15.22
C PRO A 80 -8.82 16.64 -14.93
N ASN A 81 -9.43 17.67 -14.36
CA ASN A 81 -8.81 18.97 -14.11
C ASN A 81 -9.17 19.52 -12.72
N PRO A 82 -8.27 20.27 -12.07
CA PRO A 82 -8.51 20.94 -10.81
C PRO A 82 -9.42 22.17 -10.99
N PRO A 83 -10.06 22.66 -9.92
CA PRO A 83 -10.55 24.04 -9.85
C PRO A 83 -9.42 25.05 -10.03
N VAL A 84 -9.71 26.18 -10.69
CA VAL A 84 -8.73 27.24 -10.99
C VAL A 84 -8.07 27.77 -9.71
N GLU A 85 -8.80 27.79 -8.60
CA GLU A 85 -8.34 28.30 -7.31
C GLU A 85 -7.19 27.48 -6.72
N VAL A 86 -7.13 26.19 -7.04
CA VAL A 86 -6.14 25.25 -6.48
C VAL A 86 -5.19 24.68 -7.54
N GLU A 87 -5.33 25.05 -8.80
CA GLU A 87 -4.52 24.55 -9.93
C GLU A 87 -3.01 24.65 -9.63
N GLU A 88 -2.51 25.84 -9.32
CA GLU A 88 -1.08 26.07 -9.07
C GLU A 88 -0.54 25.28 -7.87
N VAL A 89 -1.31 25.17 -6.77
CA VAL A 89 -0.87 24.42 -5.58
C VAL A 89 -1.00 22.92 -5.79
N SER A 90 -1.97 22.46 -6.58
CA SER A 90 -2.14 21.05 -6.91
C SER A 90 -0.96 20.50 -7.72
N GLU A 91 -0.42 21.26 -8.67
CA GLU A 91 0.79 20.87 -9.41
C GLU A 91 2.01 20.70 -8.49
N LYS A 92 2.17 21.61 -7.52
CA LYS A 92 3.26 21.53 -6.52
C LYS A 92 3.12 20.31 -5.61
N VAL A 93 1.88 19.94 -5.25
CA VAL A 93 1.60 18.72 -4.48
C VAL A 93 1.91 17.47 -5.30
N ILE A 94 1.52 17.44 -6.58
CA ILE A 94 1.83 16.33 -7.50
C ILE A 94 3.35 16.14 -7.64
N GLU A 95 4.08 17.24 -7.84
CA GLU A 95 5.54 17.22 -7.90
C GLU A 95 6.16 16.67 -6.61
N ALA A 96 5.61 17.01 -5.44
CA ALA A 96 6.06 16.48 -4.16
C ALA A 96 5.85 14.95 -4.01
N CYS A 97 4.91 14.35 -4.74
CA CYS A 97 4.68 12.91 -4.76
C CYS A 97 5.66 12.14 -5.66
N ASN A 98 6.49 12.84 -6.45
CA ASN A 98 7.59 12.30 -7.25
C ASN A 98 7.19 11.09 -8.14
N GLY A 99 6.00 11.15 -8.75
CA GLY A 99 5.51 10.09 -9.65
C GLY A 99 5.15 8.77 -8.97
N LEU A 100 5.18 8.68 -7.64
CA LEU A 100 4.86 7.45 -6.91
C LEU A 100 3.33 7.24 -6.89
N PRO A 101 2.80 6.17 -7.51
CA PRO A 101 1.34 5.98 -7.62
C PRO A 101 0.64 5.97 -6.26
N LEU A 102 1.20 5.29 -5.25
CA LEU A 102 0.59 5.21 -3.92
C LEU A 102 0.53 6.60 -3.26
N ALA A 103 1.61 7.37 -3.30
CA ALA A 103 1.64 8.73 -2.77
C ALA A 103 0.59 9.62 -3.45
N LEU A 104 0.52 9.60 -4.79
CA LEU A 104 -0.45 10.39 -5.55
C LEU A 104 -1.90 10.05 -5.17
N LYS A 105 -2.22 8.77 -5.01
CA LYS A 105 -3.55 8.31 -4.57
C LYS A 105 -3.86 8.78 -3.16
N VAL A 106 -2.99 8.48 -2.21
CA VAL A 106 -3.18 8.74 -0.77
C VAL A 106 -3.29 10.25 -0.50
N VAL A 107 -2.39 11.05 -1.09
CA VAL A 107 -2.40 12.52 -0.96
C VAL A 107 -3.60 13.13 -1.70
N GLY A 108 -3.92 12.64 -2.91
CA GLY A 108 -5.08 13.09 -3.67
C GLY A 108 -6.38 12.86 -2.91
N SER A 109 -6.59 11.65 -2.39
CA SER A 109 -7.76 11.30 -1.58
C SER A 109 -7.85 12.09 -0.27
N HIS A 110 -6.73 12.43 0.36
CA HIS A 110 -6.74 13.32 1.54
C HIS A 110 -7.28 14.72 1.20
N LEU A 111 -7.00 15.21 0.00
CA LEU A 111 -7.44 16.51 -0.51
C LEU A 111 -8.82 16.46 -1.17
N TYR A 112 -9.46 15.29 -1.19
CA TYR A 112 -10.76 15.11 -1.81
C TYR A 112 -11.81 16.04 -1.23
N SER A 113 -12.58 16.70 -2.12
CA SER A 113 -13.67 17.61 -1.77
C SER A 113 -13.25 18.84 -0.94
N LYS A 114 -11.94 19.16 -0.88
CA LYS A 114 -11.43 20.38 -0.23
C LYS A 114 -11.34 21.52 -1.25
N SER A 115 -12.20 22.52 -1.11
CA SER A 115 -12.20 23.71 -1.96
C SER A 115 -11.33 24.86 -1.42
N GLU A 116 -10.93 24.81 -0.15
CA GLU A 116 -10.18 25.87 0.50
C GLU A 116 -8.69 25.82 0.11
N LYS A 117 -8.22 26.80 -0.66
CA LYS A 117 -6.81 26.91 -1.08
C LYS A 117 -5.83 26.86 0.09
N SER A 118 -6.19 27.44 1.25
CA SER A 118 -5.39 27.39 2.48
C SER A 118 -5.05 25.96 2.92
N PHE A 119 -6.01 25.04 2.83
CA PHE A 119 -5.81 23.63 3.19
C PHE A 119 -4.82 22.94 2.25
N TRP A 120 -4.89 23.25 0.95
CA TRP A 120 -3.95 22.76 -0.04
C TRP A 120 -2.53 23.29 0.20
N GLU A 121 -2.39 24.58 0.52
CA GLU A 121 -1.10 25.19 0.83
C GLU A 121 -0.48 24.64 2.11
N GLU A 122 -1.31 24.34 3.12
CA GLU A 122 -0.86 23.68 4.35
C GLU A 122 -0.38 22.25 4.08
N SER A 123 -1.14 21.48 3.31
CA SER A 123 -0.78 20.13 2.89
C SER A 123 0.54 20.14 2.11
N PHE A 124 0.70 21.08 1.17
CA PHE A 124 1.96 21.24 0.44
C PHE A 124 3.13 21.60 1.37
N LYS A 125 2.93 22.49 2.35
CA LYS A 125 3.97 22.83 3.36
C LYS A 125 4.35 21.61 4.21
N TYR A 126 3.38 20.77 4.58
CA TYR A 126 3.64 19.51 5.27
C TYR A 126 4.52 18.61 4.40
N LEU A 127 4.12 18.37 3.15
CA LEU A 127 4.89 17.57 2.21
C LEU A 127 6.32 18.12 2.02
N GLN A 128 6.47 19.45 1.85
CA GLN A 128 7.78 20.10 1.73
C GLN A 128 8.72 19.86 2.90
N ARG A 129 8.21 19.89 4.13
CA ARG A 129 9.01 19.66 5.34
C ARG A 129 9.44 18.21 5.46
N ASN A 130 8.62 17.29 4.95
CA ASN A 130 8.81 15.87 5.13
C ASN A 130 9.11 15.11 3.82
N LYS A 131 9.64 15.76 2.77
CA LYS A 131 9.92 15.14 1.45
C LYS A 131 10.93 13.99 1.44
N LYS A 132 11.55 13.67 2.57
CA LYS A 132 12.76 12.81 2.58
C LYS A 132 12.43 11.32 2.53
N LYS A 133 11.24 10.91 2.94
CA LYS A 133 10.85 9.49 3.01
C LYS A 133 9.42 9.33 2.51
N ILE A 134 9.16 8.31 1.70
CA ILE A 134 7.81 7.96 1.23
C ILE A 134 6.83 7.83 2.41
N PHE A 135 7.34 7.31 3.53
CA PHE A 135 6.66 7.25 4.82
C PHE A 135 5.97 8.56 5.20
N ASP A 136 6.70 9.67 5.09
CA ASP A 136 6.21 10.97 5.52
C ASP A 136 5.12 11.51 4.59
N VAL A 137 5.20 11.19 3.30
CA VAL A 137 4.18 11.56 2.31
C VAL A 137 2.88 10.79 2.58
N LEU A 138 2.99 9.49 2.87
CA LEU A 138 1.85 8.63 3.19
C LEU A 138 1.21 9.00 4.54
N ARG A 139 2.03 9.41 5.51
CA ARG A 139 1.57 9.79 6.86
C ARG A 139 0.60 10.95 6.86
N MET A 140 0.66 11.85 5.88
CA MET A 140 -0.26 12.99 5.78
C MET A 140 -1.74 12.56 5.85
N SER A 141 -2.10 11.46 5.18
CA SER A 141 -3.48 10.96 5.19
C SER A 141 -3.86 10.32 6.53
N PHE A 142 -2.91 9.67 7.20
CA PHE A 142 -3.08 9.15 8.55
C PHE A 142 -3.25 10.27 9.58
N ASP A 143 -2.39 11.30 9.54
CA ASP A 143 -2.44 12.42 10.49
C ASP A 143 -3.78 13.19 10.40
N GLY A 144 -4.43 13.16 9.23
CA GLY A 144 -5.75 13.75 8.98
C GLY A 144 -6.96 12.91 9.43
N LEU A 145 -6.78 11.70 9.96
CA LEU A 145 -7.84 10.89 10.56
C LEU A 145 -8.20 11.39 11.97
N ASP A 146 -9.43 11.11 12.41
CA ASP A 146 -9.80 11.31 13.82
C ASP A 146 -9.12 10.29 14.76
N HIS A 147 -9.38 10.37 16.07
CA HIS A 147 -8.71 9.49 17.03
C HIS A 147 -9.05 8.02 16.82
N ASP A 148 -10.34 7.71 16.67
CA ASP A 148 -10.85 6.34 16.58
C ASP A 148 -10.50 5.73 15.22
N GLU A 149 -10.57 6.52 14.16
CA GLU A 149 -10.12 6.15 12.82
C GLU A 149 -8.61 5.85 12.77
N LYS A 150 -7.79 6.59 13.53
CA LYS A 150 -6.37 6.29 13.70
C LYS A 150 -6.16 4.95 14.39
N GLU A 151 -6.86 4.70 15.50
CA GLU A 151 -6.75 3.42 16.21
C GLU A 151 -7.19 2.24 15.32
N ALA A 152 -8.30 2.41 14.60
CA ALA A 152 -8.80 1.42 13.65
C ALA A 152 -7.76 1.08 12.58
N PHE A 153 -7.14 2.10 11.96
CA PHE A 153 -6.09 1.86 10.95
C PHE A 153 -4.89 1.10 11.53
N LEU A 154 -4.43 1.48 12.72
CA LEU A 154 -3.29 0.84 13.37
C LEU A 154 -3.57 -0.62 13.73
N ASP A 155 -4.79 -0.93 14.18
CA ASP A 155 -5.20 -2.31 14.43
C ASP A 155 -5.33 -3.12 13.14
N ILE A 156 -5.86 -2.53 12.07
CA ILE A 156 -5.93 -3.21 10.78
C ILE A 156 -4.53 -3.57 10.30
N CYS A 157 -3.55 -2.64 10.40
CA CYS A 157 -2.16 -2.89 9.99
C CYS A 157 -1.48 -4.04 10.75
N CYS A 158 -2.01 -4.41 11.91
CA CYS A 158 -1.39 -5.40 12.78
C CYS A 158 -2.14 -6.73 12.77
N PHE A 159 -3.48 -6.70 12.76
CA PHE A 159 -4.29 -7.87 13.06
C PHE A 159 -5.34 -8.20 12.01
N LEU A 160 -5.76 -7.25 11.17
CA LEU A 160 -6.95 -7.43 10.31
C LEU A 160 -6.61 -7.41 8.81
N ILE A 161 -5.33 -7.60 8.44
CA ILE A 161 -4.94 -7.76 7.04
C ILE A 161 -5.40 -9.13 6.52
N ASP A 162 -6.02 -9.14 5.34
CA ASP A 162 -6.62 -10.29 4.66
C ASP A 162 -7.75 -10.98 5.47
N GLU A 163 -8.21 -10.35 6.56
CA GLU A 163 -9.39 -10.79 7.32
C GLU A 163 -10.69 -10.45 6.60
N ASN A 164 -11.74 -11.22 6.90
CA ASN A 164 -13.09 -10.99 6.41
C ASN A 164 -13.55 -9.56 6.81
N GLU A 165 -14.02 -8.79 5.84
CA GLU A 165 -14.44 -7.40 6.05
C GLU A 165 -15.56 -7.26 7.08
N ASP A 166 -16.54 -8.16 7.10
CA ASP A 166 -17.64 -8.12 8.07
C ASP A 166 -17.15 -8.45 9.48
N LEU A 167 -16.17 -9.34 9.60
CA LEU A 167 -15.52 -9.64 10.88
C LEU A 167 -14.73 -8.42 11.38
N ALA A 168 -13.90 -7.85 10.52
CA ALA A 168 -13.13 -6.65 10.85
C ALA A 168 -14.05 -5.48 11.21
N CYS A 169 -15.13 -5.26 10.45
CA CYS A 169 -16.15 -4.25 10.75
C CYS A 169 -16.72 -4.46 12.15
N LYS A 170 -17.01 -5.70 12.55
CA LYS A 170 -17.53 -6.02 13.88
C LYS A 170 -16.49 -5.77 14.97
N VAL A 171 -15.25 -6.18 14.77
CA VAL A 171 -14.15 -5.92 15.71
C VAL A 171 -13.97 -4.42 15.94
N LEU A 172 -13.98 -3.63 14.86
CA LEU A 172 -13.88 -2.17 14.95
C LEU A 172 -15.09 -1.53 15.60
N GLU A 173 -16.31 -2.07 15.37
CA GLU A 173 -17.52 -1.62 16.07
C GLU A 173 -17.41 -1.88 17.58
N ASP A 174 -16.93 -3.05 17.98
CA ASP A 174 -16.80 -3.44 19.39
C ASP A 174 -15.71 -2.61 20.12
N CYS A 175 -14.63 -2.22 19.41
CA CYS A 175 -13.52 -1.45 19.99
C CYS A 175 -13.74 0.08 19.97
N TYR A 176 -14.29 0.61 18.87
CA TYR A 176 -14.27 2.04 18.56
C TYR A 176 -15.66 2.62 18.24
N GLY A 177 -16.69 1.77 18.16
CA GLY A 177 -18.02 2.14 17.66
C GLY A 177 -18.00 2.53 16.18
N MET A 178 -19.14 2.46 15.49
CA MET A 178 -19.25 2.86 14.08
C MET A 178 -18.21 2.18 13.15
N GLY A 179 -17.94 0.88 13.35
CA GLY A 179 -16.89 0.15 12.62
C GLY A 179 -17.02 0.25 11.10
N ARG A 180 -18.25 0.29 10.58
CA ARG A 180 -18.50 0.50 9.14
C ARG A 180 -18.04 1.88 8.67
N LYS A 181 -18.31 2.94 9.44
CA LYS A 181 -17.86 4.31 9.13
C LYS A 181 -16.34 4.37 9.06
N HIS A 182 -15.66 3.73 10.01
CA HIS A 182 -14.19 3.70 10.05
C HIS A 182 -13.62 3.02 8.81
N LEU A 183 -14.16 1.86 8.42
CA LEU A 183 -13.72 1.18 7.19
C LEU A 183 -13.94 2.05 5.94
N ASP A 184 -15.13 2.66 5.82
CA ASP A 184 -15.46 3.51 4.69
C ASP A 184 -14.51 4.72 4.60
N GLU A 185 -14.18 5.37 5.73
CA GLU A 185 -13.26 6.51 5.75
C GLU A 185 -11.83 6.09 5.39
N LEU A 186 -11.37 4.94 5.88
CA LEU A 186 -10.04 4.42 5.54
C LEU A 186 -9.93 4.01 4.06
N GLU A 187 -10.99 3.44 3.47
CA GLU A 187 -11.06 3.13 2.04
C GLU A 187 -11.11 4.41 1.20
N ASN A 188 -11.89 5.41 1.63
CA ASN A 188 -11.97 6.74 1.00
C ASN A 188 -10.61 7.44 0.98
N LYS A 189 -9.83 7.37 2.07
CA LYS A 189 -8.46 7.92 2.12
C LYS A 189 -7.42 7.04 1.42
N CYS A 190 -7.84 5.93 0.80
CA CYS A 190 -6.96 4.94 0.17
C CYS A 190 -5.88 4.40 1.12
N LEU A 191 -6.19 4.34 2.43
CA LEU A 191 -5.33 3.75 3.45
C LEU A 191 -5.52 2.23 3.52
N ILE A 192 -6.72 1.76 3.15
CA ILE A 192 -7.04 0.35 2.96
C ILE A 192 -7.71 0.16 1.59
N THR A 193 -7.75 -1.09 1.14
CA THR A 193 -8.58 -1.54 0.02
C THR A 193 -9.29 -2.83 0.39
N THR A 194 -10.23 -3.26 -0.43
CA THR A 194 -10.92 -4.54 -0.26
C THR A 194 -10.84 -5.38 -1.52
N TYR A 195 -10.85 -6.71 -1.37
CA TYR A 195 -10.86 -7.63 -2.51
C TYR A 195 -11.74 -8.85 -2.21
N ILE A 196 -12.24 -9.49 -3.26
CA ILE A 196 -13.01 -10.74 -3.14
C ILE A 196 -12.04 -11.92 -3.18
N GLY A 197 -12.05 -12.75 -2.14
CA GLY A 197 -11.25 -13.97 -2.10
C GLY A 197 -11.69 -14.95 -3.18
N GLU A 198 -10.72 -15.44 -3.96
CA GLU A 198 -10.99 -16.29 -5.13
C GLU A 198 -11.60 -17.66 -4.77
N HIS A 199 -11.36 -18.15 -3.56
CA HIS A 199 -11.76 -19.49 -3.14
C HIS A 199 -13.13 -19.57 -2.46
N ASP A 200 -13.53 -18.52 -1.74
CA ASP A 200 -14.75 -18.51 -0.92
C ASP A 200 -15.69 -17.34 -1.24
N GLY A 201 -15.29 -16.42 -2.13
CA GLY A 201 -16.08 -15.25 -2.49
C GLY A 201 -16.19 -14.22 -1.36
N VAL A 202 -15.40 -14.34 -0.30
CA VAL A 202 -15.48 -13.46 0.87
C VAL A 202 -14.69 -12.17 0.61
N ARG A 203 -15.32 -11.02 0.86
CA ARG A 203 -14.65 -9.71 0.80
C ARG A 203 -13.71 -9.58 2.00
N ARG A 204 -12.46 -9.20 1.73
CA ARG A 204 -11.38 -9.10 2.70
C ARG A 204 -10.72 -7.74 2.65
N ILE A 205 -10.18 -7.32 3.79
CA ILE A 205 -9.42 -6.07 3.91
C ILE A 205 -7.98 -6.31 3.42
N ARG A 206 -7.42 -5.32 2.73
CA ARG A 206 -6.02 -5.29 2.35
C ARG A 206 -5.42 -3.92 2.69
N VAL A 207 -4.16 -3.93 3.08
CA VAL A 207 -3.36 -2.71 3.30
C VAL A 207 -2.13 -2.82 2.40
N HIS A 208 -1.79 -1.74 1.70
CA HIS A 208 -0.53 -1.72 0.95
C HIS A 208 0.62 -1.85 1.95
N ASP A 209 1.61 -2.65 1.64
CA ASP A 209 2.70 -2.96 2.57
C ASP A 209 3.45 -1.71 3.10
N GLN A 210 3.68 -0.66 2.28
CA GLN A 210 4.23 0.63 2.75
C GLN A 210 3.34 1.32 3.80
N LEU A 211 2.01 1.20 3.68
CA LEU A 211 1.05 1.73 4.65
C LEU A 211 0.97 0.85 5.90
N ARG A 212 1.04 -0.48 5.74
CA ARG A 212 1.16 -1.45 6.84
C ARG A 212 2.40 -1.15 7.66
N ASP A 213 3.55 -1.08 7.01
CA ASP A 213 4.85 -0.81 7.64
C ASP A 213 4.84 0.57 8.30
N MET A 214 4.14 1.54 7.70
CA MET A 214 3.92 2.85 8.32
C MET A 214 3.13 2.76 9.63
N GLY A 215 1.95 2.13 9.62
CA GLY A 215 1.14 1.95 10.82
C GLY A 215 1.89 1.19 11.91
N ARG A 216 2.56 0.10 11.52
CA ARG A 216 3.42 -0.72 12.38
C ARG A 216 4.55 0.07 13.03
N TYR A 217 5.24 0.91 12.27
CA TYR A 217 6.27 1.80 12.81
C TYR A 217 5.72 2.81 13.81
N ILE A 218 4.57 3.43 13.52
CA ILE A 218 3.91 4.41 14.40
C ILE A 218 3.63 3.78 15.76
N ILE A 219 3.10 2.56 15.79
CA ILE A 219 2.85 1.82 17.04
C ILE A 219 4.15 1.65 17.83
N LEU A 220 5.19 1.11 17.20
CA LEU A 220 6.45 0.78 17.87
C LEU A 220 7.22 1.99 18.41
N LYS A 221 7.17 3.13 17.72
CA LYS A 221 8.01 4.29 18.02
C LYS A 221 7.28 5.42 18.70
N GLU A 222 6.00 5.60 18.41
CA GLU A 222 5.24 6.78 18.85
C GLU A 222 4.16 6.41 19.87
N ARG A 223 3.68 5.15 19.87
CA ARG A 223 2.60 4.69 20.76
C ARG A 223 2.98 3.47 21.58
N ARG A 224 4.05 3.62 22.37
CA ARG A 224 4.52 2.61 23.36
C ARG A 224 3.55 2.36 24.52
N ASP A 225 2.50 3.16 24.63
CA ASP A 225 1.43 3.07 25.61
C ASP A 225 0.32 2.11 25.20
N ARG A 226 0.27 1.65 23.93
CA ARG A 226 -0.58 0.51 23.56
C ARG A 226 -0.05 -0.74 24.28
N ALA A 227 -0.83 -1.25 25.22
CA ALA A 227 -0.48 -2.40 26.06
C ALA A 227 -0.59 -3.69 25.24
N TRP A 228 0.35 -3.93 24.34
CA TRP A 228 0.56 -5.25 23.76
C TRP A 228 1.63 -5.95 24.57
N ASP A 229 1.37 -7.20 24.94
CA ASP A 229 2.41 -8.02 25.56
C ASP A 229 3.59 -8.23 24.61
N GLU A 230 4.75 -8.54 25.17
CA GLU A 230 5.98 -8.74 24.39
C GLU A 230 5.85 -9.88 23.37
N GLU A 231 4.98 -10.86 23.62
CA GLU A 231 4.73 -11.98 22.71
C GLU A 231 4.02 -11.50 21.45
N THR A 232 2.93 -10.75 21.60
CA THR A 232 2.18 -10.10 20.52
C THR A 232 3.08 -9.16 19.70
N VAL A 233 3.96 -8.41 20.34
CA VAL A 233 4.94 -7.56 19.64
C VAL A 233 5.93 -8.41 18.85
N ASN A 234 6.46 -9.49 19.41
CA ASN A 234 7.42 -10.35 18.71
C ASN A 234 6.77 -11.14 17.55
N GLU A 235 5.50 -11.50 17.66
CA GLU A 235 4.74 -12.19 16.61
C GLU A 235 4.43 -11.27 15.41
N ILE A 236 3.98 -10.03 15.67
CA ILE A 236 3.60 -9.06 14.62
C ILE A 236 4.82 -8.42 13.97
N PHE A 237 5.87 -8.19 14.76
CA PHE A 237 7.06 -7.44 14.35
C PHE A 237 8.29 -8.34 14.39
N GLN A 238 8.34 -9.36 13.53
CA GLN A 238 9.60 -10.05 13.27
C GLN A 238 10.62 -9.05 12.73
N VAL A 239 11.86 -9.13 13.22
CA VAL A 239 12.93 -8.14 12.98
C VAL A 239 13.28 -7.98 11.48
N SER A 240 12.81 -8.89 10.62
CA SER A 240 12.96 -8.88 9.16
C SER A 240 11.84 -8.15 8.38
N ASP A 241 10.67 -7.95 8.98
CA ASP A 241 9.43 -7.65 8.21
C ASP A 241 9.09 -6.16 8.14
N ILE A 242 9.88 -5.32 8.82
CA ILE A 242 9.72 -3.87 8.77
C ILE A 242 10.81 -3.33 7.86
N CYS A 243 10.43 -2.86 6.67
CA CYS A 243 11.33 -2.04 5.86
C CYS A 243 11.58 -0.72 6.61
N TYR A 244 12.62 -0.72 7.46
CA TYR A 244 13.06 0.49 8.13
C TYR A 244 13.54 1.51 7.09
N PRO A 245 13.23 2.80 7.28
CA PRO A 245 13.58 3.82 6.32
C PRO A 245 15.01 4.34 6.50
#